data_AF-A0A1Y5REP4-F1
#
_entry.id   AF-A0A1Y5REP4-F1
#
_cell.length_a   1.000
_cell.length_b   1.000
_cell.length_c   1.000
_cell.angle_alpha   90.00
_cell.angle_beta   90.00
_cell.angle_gamma   90.00
#
_symmetry.space_group_name_H-M   'P 1'
#
loop_
_entity.id
_entity.type
_entity.pdbx_description
1 polymer ?
#
loop_
_entity_poly.entity_id
_entity_poly.type
_entity_poly.pdbx_seq_one_letter_code
_entity_poly.pdbx_strand_id
1 'polypeptide(L)'
;MRIRFYHRRRGGNGPLKVARGAYPNPLYDAFLQAGAQAGQVVSDDLNGRKCDGVARLDATKSTSRRCSAVVAFLKPAMSRKNLVLRTGAEARRMLIEGSRAAGIVYVHKGVSRTSRATGEGILTGGISQSAVPFWSFGV
;
A
#
# COMPACT_ATOMS: atom_id res chain seq x y z
N MET A 1 -25.10 -0.96 -1.01
CA MET A 1 -24.01 -1.37 -0.08
C MET A 1 -23.61 -0.16 0.75
N ARG A 2 -24.13 -0.03 1.98
CA ARG A 2 -23.94 1.15 2.84
C ARG A 2 -22.62 1.00 3.60
N ILE A 3 -21.63 1.83 3.29
CA ILE A 3 -20.40 1.95 4.09
C ILE A 3 -20.81 2.66 5.39
N ARG A 4 -20.88 1.92 6.51
CA ARG A 4 -21.14 2.54 7.82
C ARG A 4 -19.83 3.16 8.32
N PHE A 5 -19.76 4.49 8.32
CA PHE A 5 -18.69 5.24 8.98
C PHE A 5 -19.00 5.29 10.47
N TYR A 6 -18.32 4.47 11.26
CA TYR A 6 -18.68 4.31 12.67
C TYR A 6 -18.12 5.41 13.60
N HIS A 7 -17.28 6.36 13.16
CA HIS A 7 -16.73 7.43 14.03
C HIS A 7 -15.78 8.41 13.29
N ARG A 8 -15.50 9.55 13.92
CA ARG A 8 -14.65 10.68 13.47
C ARG A 8 -13.26 10.30 12.91
N ARG A 9 -12.72 9.11 13.22
CA ARG A 9 -11.37 8.67 12.78
C ARG A 9 -11.35 7.98 11.41
N ARG A 10 -12.51 7.66 10.83
CA ARG A 10 -12.60 7.00 9.52
C ARG A 10 -12.84 8.03 8.42
N GLY A 11 -11.91 8.14 7.47
CA GLY A 11 -12.07 8.96 6.27
C GLY A 11 -13.04 8.32 5.27
N GLY A 12 -13.90 9.13 4.63
CA GLY A 12 -14.89 8.64 3.65
C GLY A 12 -14.64 9.00 2.19
N ASN A 13 -13.90 10.08 1.95
CA ASN A 13 -13.73 10.65 0.61
C ASN A 13 -12.41 10.29 -0.05
N GLY A 14 -11.56 9.52 0.63
CA GLY A 14 -10.26 9.09 0.11
C GLY A 14 -10.38 8.14 -1.10
N PRO A 15 -9.34 8.09 -1.97
CA PRO A 15 -9.34 7.22 -3.15
C PRO A 15 -9.16 5.73 -2.78
N LEU A 16 -8.46 5.42 -1.69
CA LEU A 16 -8.33 4.05 -1.18
C LEU A 16 -9.62 3.66 -0.45
N LYS A 17 -10.40 2.77 -1.06
CA LYS A 17 -11.67 2.30 -0.49
C LYS A 17 -11.43 1.15 0.48
N VAL A 18 -12.10 1.25 1.63
CA VAL A 18 -12.12 0.24 2.68
C VAL A 18 -13.57 -0.13 2.93
N ALA A 19 -13.83 -1.43 3.05
CA ALA A 19 -15.15 -1.91 3.46
C ALA A 19 -15.01 -3.14 4.36
N ARG A 20 -15.97 -3.28 5.27
CA ARG A 20 -16.08 -4.44 6.14
C ARG A 20 -16.33 -5.70 5.34
N GLY A 21 -15.77 -6.82 5.81
CA GLY A 21 -16.13 -8.15 5.32
C GLY A 21 -17.63 -8.38 5.49
N ALA A 22 -18.35 -8.52 4.37
CA ALA A 22 -19.81 -8.71 4.34
C ALA A 22 -20.19 -10.10 3.81
N TYR A 23 -19.22 -11.01 3.71
CA TYR A 23 -19.48 -12.38 3.28
C TYR A 23 -20.20 -13.13 4.40
N PRO A 24 -21.37 -13.72 4.15
CA PRO A 24 -22.15 -14.43 5.16
C PRO A 24 -21.53 -15.81 5.41
N ASN A 25 -20.45 -15.83 6.17
CA ASN A 25 -19.83 -17.07 6.65
C ASN A 25 -20.13 -17.22 8.15
N PRO A 26 -20.82 -18.30 8.57
CA PRO A 26 -21.17 -18.53 9.97
C PRO A 26 -19.95 -18.67 10.89
N LEU A 27 -18.77 -19.00 10.34
CA LEU A 27 -17.53 -19.06 11.11
C LEU A 27 -17.15 -17.69 11.72
N TYR A 28 -17.53 -16.58 11.09
CA TYR A 28 -17.28 -15.27 11.69
C TYR A 28 -18.09 -15.07 12.98
N ASP A 29 -19.35 -15.46 12.97
CA ASP A 29 -20.22 -15.31 14.15
C ASP A 29 -19.79 -16.27 15.26
N ALA A 30 -19.46 -17.52 14.91
CA ALA A 30 -18.90 -18.49 15.84
C ALA A 30 -17.58 -18.00 16.48
N PHE A 31 -16.69 -17.38 15.69
CA PHE A 31 -15.43 -16.83 16.20
C PHE A 31 -15.66 -15.66 17.18
N LEU A 32 -16.59 -14.77 16.88
CA LEU A 32 -16.93 -13.67 17.80
C LEU A 32 -17.55 -14.18 19.10
N GLN A 33 -18.42 -15.19 19.01
CA GLN A 33 -19.03 -15.83 20.19
C GLN A 33 -17.97 -16.53 21.05
N ALA A 34 -17.06 -17.29 20.44
CA ALA A 34 -15.97 -17.94 21.16
C ALA A 34 -15.05 -16.93 21.84
N GLY A 35 -14.73 -15.81 21.18
CA GLY A 35 -13.97 -14.73 21.78
C GLY A 35 -14.66 -14.15 23.02
N ALA A 36 -15.97 -13.89 22.93
CA ALA A 36 -16.75 -13.41 24.07
C ALA A 36 -16.77 -14.42 25.23
N GLN A 37 -16.95 -15.72 24.93
CA GLN A 37 -16.90 -16.80 25.93
C GLN A 37 -15.52 -16.91 26.61
N ALA A 38 -14.44 -16.60 25.88
CA ALA A 38 -13.09 -16.54 26.41
C ALA A 38 -12.78 -15.23 27.17
N GLY A 39 -13.78 -14.38 27.41
CA GLY A 39 -13.62 -13.10 28.12
C GLY A 39 -13.00 -11.98 27.28
N GLN A 40 -12.87 -12.15 25.95
CA GLN A 40 -12.40 -11.10 25.05
C GLN A 40 -13.53 -10.10 24.77
N VAL A 41 -13.17 -8.82 24.69
CA VAL A 41 -14.10 -7.77 24.26
C VAL A 41 -14.44 -7.96 22.78
N VAL A 42 -15.72 -7.92 22.43
CA VAL A 42 -16.15 -7.84 21.02
C VAL A 42 -16.11 -6.37 20.61
N SER A 43 -15.23 -6.03 19.66
CA SER A 43 -15.03 -4.68 19.17
C SER A 43 -15.74 -4.46 17.83
N ASP A 44 -16.33 -3.28 17.67
CA ASP A 44 -16.86 -2.83 16.38
C ASP A 44 -15.77 -2.31 15.43
N ASP A 45 -14.58 -1.96 15.95
CA ASP A 45 -13.46 -1.46 15.15
C ASP A 45 -12.11 -1.56 15.89
N LEU A 46 -11.25 -2.48 15.45
CA LEU A 46 -9.89 -2.64 15.97
C LEU A 46 -8.91 -1.54 15.51
N ASN A 47 -9.27 -0.72 14.52
CA ASN A 47 -8.52 0.49 14.16
C ASN A 47 -9.09 1.74 14.85
N GLY A 48 -9.99 1.54 15.81
CA GLY A 48 -10.65 2.60 16.56
C GLY A 48 -9.80 3.14 17.72
N ARG A 49 -10.47 3.55 18.80
CA ARG A 49 -9.76 4.02 20.03
C ARG A 49 -9.08 2.86 20.77
N LYS A 50 -9.67 1.68 20.67
CA LYS A 50 -9.28 0.45 21.37
C LYS A 50 -8.95 -0.58 20.31
N CYS A 51 -7.74 -1.12 20.38
CA CYS A 51 -7.18 -2.04 19.38
C CYS A 51 -7.17 -3.50 19.87
N ASP A 52 -7.86 -3.78 20.98
CA ASP A 52 -7.95 -5.06 21.66
C ASP A 52 -9.29 -5.75 21.40
N GLY A 53 -9.29 -7.08 21.58
CA GLY A 53 -10.48 -7.93 21.45
C GLY A 53 -10.67 -8.57 20.07
N VAL A 54 -11.90 -9.03 19.82
CA VAL A 54 -12.30 -9.73 18.59
C VAL A 54 -13.26 -8.87 17.77
N ALA A 55 -13.10 -8.84 16.45
CA ALA A 55 -13.95 -8.03 15.57
C ALA A 55 -14.03 -8.60 14.15
N ARG A 56 -15.06 -8.20 13.41
CA ARG A 56 -15.06 -8.34 11.94
C ARG A 56 -14.06 -7.35 11.34
N LEU A 57 -13.11 -7.86 10.59
CA LEU A 57 -12.05 -7.04 9.99
C LEU A 57 -12.52 -6.31 8.72
N ASP A 58 -11.92 -5.15 8.50
CA ASP A 58 -12.08 -4.40 7.27
C ASP A 58 -11.01 -4.79 6.25
N ALA A 59 -11.34 -4.63 4.97
CA ALA A 59 -10.43 -4.91 3.87
C ALA A 59 -10.39 -3.72 2.90
N THR A 60 -9.24 -3.54 2.23
CA THR A 60 -9.10 -2.61 1.11
C THR A 60 -9.81 -3.15 -0.13
N LYS A 61 -11.10 -2.83 -0.24
CA LYS A 61 -11.99 -3.31 -1.29
C LYS A 61 -12.92 -2.21 -1.79
N SER A 62 -13.19 -2.24 -3.09
CA SER A 62 -14.22 -1.45 -3.76
C SER A 62 -15.06 -2.38 -4.62
N THR A 63 -16.39 -2.33 -4.48
CA THR A 63 -17.33 -3.13 -5.30
C THR A 63 -16.93 -4.62 -5.36
N SER A 64 -16.62 -5.20 -4.20
CA SER A 64 -16.19 -6.61 -4.03
C SER A 64 -14.88 -7.00 -4.73
N ARG A 65 -14.08 -6.05 -5.21
CA ARG A 65 -12.72 -6.27 -5.73
C ARG A 65 -11.69 -5.57 -4.86
N ARG A 66 -10.44 -6.05 -4.90
CA ARG A 66 -9.31 -5.42 -4.21
C ARG A 66 -9.13 -3.97 -4.69
N CYS A 67 -8.98 -3.04 -3.76
CA CYS A 67 -8.61 -1.66 -4.03
C CYS A 67 -7.13 -1.48 -3.65
N SER A 68 -6.21 -1.68 -4.60
CA SER A 68 -4.77 -1.51 -4.37
C SER A 68 -4.34 -0.04 -4.50
N ALA A 69 -3.11 0.29 -4.08
CA ALA A 69 -2.52 1.61 -4.30
C ALA A 69 -2.47 1.97 -5.80
N VAL A 70 -2.23 0.99 -6.68
CA VAL A 70 -2.29 1.19 -8.14
C VAL A 70 -3.69 1.60 -8.58
N VAL A 71 -4.73 0.90 -8.12
CA VAL A 71 -6.12 1.20 -8.49
C VAL A 71 -6.55 2.57 -7.94
N ALA A 72 -6.20 2.86 -6.70
CA ALA A 72 -6.62 4.07 -5.99
C ALA A 72 -5.90 5.33 -6.48
N PHE A 73 -4.58 5.26 -6.69
CA PHE A 73 -3.75 6.45 -6.92
C PHE A 73 -3.11 6.49 -8.31
N LEU A 74 -2.49 5.38 -8.75
CA LEU A 74 -1.71 5.38 -10.00
C LEU A 74 -2.61 5.42 -11.23
N LYS A 75 -3.59 4.51 -11.31
CA LYS A 75 -4.46 4.35 -12.49
C LYS A 75 -5.19 5.65 -12.86
N PRO A 76 -5.78 6.42 -11.92
CA PRO A 76 -6.38 7.72 -12.25
C PRO A 76 -5.36 8.78 -12.72
N ALA A 77 -4.10 8.69 -12.28
CA ALA A 77 -3.05 9.63 -12.64
C ALA A 77 -2.34 9.29 -13.97
N MET A 78 -2.54 8.08 -14.52
CA MET A 78 -1.86 7.61 -15.75
C MET A 78 -2.19 8.43 -17.00
N SER A 79 -3.29 9.19 -17.02
CA SER A 79 -3.63 10.08 -18.14
C SER A 79 -2.83 11.39 -18.16
N ARG A 80 -2.09 11.71 -17.09
CA ARG A 80 -1.33 12.94 -16.98
C ARG A 80 -0.07 12.87 -17.85
N LYS A 81 0.14 13.89 -18.70
CA LYS A 81 1.29 13.96 -19.63
C LYS A 81 2.65 14.01 -18.93
N ASN A 82 2.70 14.43 -17.67
CA ASN A 82 3.92 14.55 -16.88
C ASN A 82 4.26 13.28 -16.08
N LEU A 83 3.53 12.18 -16.26
CA LEU A 83 3.80 10.90 -15.58
C LEU A 83 4.26 9.85 -16.58
N VAL A 84 5.41 9.24 -16.30
CA VAL A 84 5.94 8.12 -17.08
C VAL A 84 5.99 6.87 -16.21
N LEU A 85 5.24 5.83 -16.58
CA LEU A 85 5.28 4.53 -15.93
C LEU A 85 6.18 3.57 -16.70
N ARG A 86 7.14 2.95 -16.01
CA ARG A 86 7.96 1.85 -16.53
C ARG A 86 7.79 0.63 -15.63
N THR A 87 7.16 -0.41 -16.16
CA THR A 87 7.04 -1.72 -15.50
C THR A 87 8.15 -2.65 -15.98
N GLY A 88 8.52 -3.65 -15.18
CA GLY A 88 9.66 -4.52 -15.51
C GLY A 88 10.98 -3.77 -15.63
N ALA A 89 11.12 -2.66 -14.90
CA ALA A 89 12.29 -1.80 -14.84
C ALA A 89 12.92 -1.95 -13.45
N GLU A 90 13.98 -2.76 -13.37
CA GLU A 90 14.64 -3.06 -12.11
C GLU A 90 15.75 -2.05 -11.85
N ALA A 91 15.59 -1.24 -10.79
CA ALA A 91 16.62 -0.31 -10.35
C ALA A 91 17.81 -1.09 -9.77
N ARG A 92 19.02 -0.83 -10.28
CA ARG A 92 20.24 -1.55 -9.89
C ARG A 92 21.20 -0.68 -9.10
N ARG A 93 21.37 0.59 -9.49
CA ARG A 93 22.37 1.48 -8.90
C ARG A 93 21.87 2.92 -8.85
N MET A 94 22.18 3.62 -7.78
CA MET A 94 22.00 5.07 -7.70
C MET A 94 23.21 5.80 -8.29
N LEU A 95 22.96 6.87 -9.05
CA LEU A 95 23.99 7.78 -9.52
C LEU A 95 24.16 8.89 -8.48
N ILE A 96 25.37 9.01 -7.93
CA ILE A 96 25.71 10.05 -6.95
C ILE A 96 26.68 11.04 -7.61
N GLU A 97 26.39 12.33 -7.50
CA GLU A 97 27.25 13.43 -7.94
C GLU A 97 27.55 14.33 -6.74
N GLY A 98 28.78 14.28 -6.24
CA GLY A 98 29.13 14.91 -4.97
C GLY A 98 28.27 14.35 -3.84
N SER A 99 27.43 15.19 -3.23
CA SER A 99 26.47 14.80 -2.18
C SER A 99 25.04 14.57 -2.68
N ARG A 100 24.79 14.61 -3.99
CA ARG A 100 23.44 14.56 -4.56
C ARG A 100 23.14 13.24 -5.26
N ALA A 101 21.97 12.65 -4.97
CA ALA A 101 21.39 11.58 -5.78
C ALA A 101 20.91 12.13 -7.14
N ALA A 102 21.71 11.95 -8.18
CA ALA A 102 21.52 12.54 -9.50
C ALA A 102 20.66 11.69 -10.44
N GLY A 103 20.40 10.43 -10.09
CA GLY A 103 19.60 9.52 -10.90
C GLY A 103 19.76 8.06 -10.53
N ILE A 104 19.28 7.18 -11.41
CA ILE A 104 19.41 5.73 -11.27
C ILE A 104 19.82 5.07 -12.59
N VAL A 105 20.54 3.97 -12.46
CA VAL A 105 20.71 2.97 -13.51
C VAL A 105 19.71 1.84 -13.24
N TYR A 106 18.97 1.45 -14.27
CA TYR A 106 17.98 0.40 -14.19
C TYR A 106 18.02 -0.49 -15.44
N VAL A 107 17.67 -1.76 -15.28
CA VAL A 107 17.53 -2.71 -16.38
C VAL A 107 16.07 -2.74 -16.81
N HIS A 108 15.80 -2.53 -18.09
CA HIS A 108 14.45 -2.62 -18.63
C HIS A 108 14.48 -3.34 -19.97
N LYS A 109 13.72 -4.44 -20.06
CA LYS A 109 13.73 -5.36 -21.20
C LYS A 109 15.14 -5.88 -21.53
N GLY A 110 15.91 -6.25 -20.51
CA GLY A 110 17.28 -6.75 -20.63
C GLY A 110 18.35 -5.69 -20.94
N VAL A 111 17.97 -4.43 -21.16
CA VAL A 111 18.91 -3.36 -21.51
C VAL A 111 19.12 -2.42 -20.32
N SER A 112 20.38 -2.13 -20.01
CA SER A 112 20.76 -1.13 -19.02
C SER A 112 20.42 0.28 -19.52
N ARG A 113 19.75 1.07 -18.68
CA ARG A 113 19.29 2.43 -18.98
C ARG A 113 19.57 3.34 -17.80
N THR A 114 19.70 4.63 -18.10
CA THR A 114 19.91 5.67 -17.10
C THR A 114 18.74 6.64 -17.09
N SER A 115 18.23 6.95 -15.90
CA SER A 115 17.27 8.03 -15.67
C SER A 115 17.88 9.06 -14.73
N ARG A 116 17.83 10.33 -15.11
CA ARG A 116 18.39 11.45 -14.33
C ARG A 116 17.27 12.19 -13.61
N ALA A 117 17.53 12.60 -12.37
CA ALA A 117 16.61 13.39 -11.57
C ALA A 117 17.10 14.83 -11.49
N THR A 118 16.24 15.79 -11.85
CA THR A 118 16.49 17.22 -11.70
C THR A 118 16.05 17.76 -10.33
N GLY A 119 15.05 17.13 -9.72
CA GLY A 119 14.63 17.39 -8.34
C GLY A 119 15.03 16.25 -7.41
N GLU A 120 14.03 15.67 -6.74
CA GLU A 120 14.22 14.61 -5.76
C GLU A 120 14.07 13.21 -6.37
N GLY A 121 14.79 12.24 -5.79
CA GLY A 121 14.59 10.81 -6.01
C GLY A 121 13.97 10.17 -4.77
N ILE A 122 12.87 9.44 -4.94
CA ILE A 122 12.18 8.76 -3.84
C ILE A 122 12.34 7.25 -4.01
N LEU A 123 12.85 6.58 -2.97
CA LEU A 123 13.06 5.13 -3.00
C LEU A 123 11.94 4.39 -2.28
N THR A 124 11.18 3.59 -3.03
CA THR A 124 10.02 2.85 -2.51
C THR A 124 10.10 1.36 -2.85
N GLY A 125 11.31 0.78 -2.84
CA GLY A 125 11.55 -0.64 -3.18
C GLY A 125 11.03 -1.66 -2.16
N GLY A 126 10.51 -1.18 -1.02
CA GLY A 126 10.21 -2.04 0.14
C GLY A 126 11.49 -2.42 0.90
N ILE A 127 11.32 -3.01 2.08
CA ILE A 127 12.38 -3.19 3.08
C ILE A 127 13.65 -3.89 2.53
N SER A 128 13.48 -4.85 1.62
CA SER A 128 14.60 -5.62 1.06
C SER A 128 15.29 -4.90 -0.10
N GLN A 129 14.52 -4.27 -1.00
CA GLN A 129 15.08 -3.72 -2.24
C GLN A 129 15.44 -2.23 -2.15
N SER A 130 14.97 -1.50 -1.13
CA SER A 130 15.42 -0.12 -0.92
C SER A 130 16.90 -0.03 -0.53
N ALA A 131 17.51 -1.10 -0.03
CA ALA A 131 18.93 -1.12 0.27
C ALA A 131 19.80 -1.30 -0.99
N VAL A 132 19.35 -2.11 -1.96
CA VAL A 132 20.18 -2.58 -3.08
C VAL A 132 20.79 -1.45 -3.94
N PRO A 133 20.07 -0.37 -4.29
CA PRO A 133 20.66 0.73 -5.05
C PRO A 133 21.75 1.50 -4.31
N PHE A 134 21.75 1.46 -2.96
CA PHE A 134 22.81 2.02 -2.13
C PHE A 134 24.00 1.07 -2.08
N TRP A 135 23.82 -0.22 -1.80
CA TRP A 135 24.97 -1.13 -1.63
C TRP A 135 25.68 -1.52 -2.92
N SER A 136 25.12 -1.18 -4.09
CA SER A 136 25.78 -1.39 -5.39
C SER A 136 26.81 -0.30 -5.73
N PHE A 137 27.33 0.43 -4.73
CA PHE A 137 28.60 1.13 -4.87
C PHE A 137 29.66 0.07 -5.16
N GLY A 138 30.28 0.14 -6.34
CA GLY A 138 31.46 -0.66 -6.63
C GLY A 138 32.57 -0.27 -5.66
N VAL A 139 32.68 -1.04 -4.58
CA VAL A 139 33.95 -1.52 -4.06
C VAL A 139 34.36 -2.74 -4.88
#